data_AF-A0A951KVD3-F1
#
_entry.id   AF-A0A951KVD3-F1
#
_cell.length_a   1.000
_cell.length_b   1.000
_cell.length_c   1.000
_cell.angle_alpha   90.00
_cell.angle_beta   90.00
_cell.angle_gamma   90.00
#
_symmetry.space_group_name_H-M   'P 1'
#
loop_
_entity.id
_entity.type
_entity.pdbx_description
1 polymer ?
#
loop_
_entity_poly.entity_id
_entity_poly.type
_entity_poly.pdbx_seq_one_letter_code
_entity_poly.pdbx_strand_id
1 'polypeptide(L)' 'MRVVVVGATGNVGTSVLQSLEPEAQVEEIVAVARRAPARQFARTRFAQADIVVDDLVPIVRGADAVVHLAWLI' A
#
# COMPACT_ATOMS: atom_id res chain seq x y z
N MET A 1 -13.62 -0.33 -4.60
CA MET A 1 -12.29 -0.04 -5.21
C MET A 1 -11.16 -0.75 -4.48
N ARG A 2 -10.24 -1.37 -5.24
CA ARG A 2 -8.98 -1.95 -4.77
C ARG A 2 -7.82 -0.99 -5.04
N VAL A 3 -7.22 -0.47 -3.97
CA VAL A 3 -6.13 0.52 -4.05
C VAL A 3 -4.81 -0.09 -3.57
N VAL A 4 -3.76 0.06 -4.37
CA VAL A 4 -2.41 -0.34 -3.97
C VAL A 4 -1.60 0.90 -3.59
N VAL A 5 -0.99 0.91 -2.41
CA VAL A 5 -0.13 1.99 -1.93
C VAL A 5 1.29 1.48 -1.81
N VAL A 6 2.23 2.03 -2.57
CA VAL A 6 3.64 1.62 -2.55
C VAL A 6 4.47 2.61 -1.75
N GLY A 7 5.37 2.13 -0.89
CA GLY A 7 6.01 2.98 0.12
C GLY A 7 5.10 3.25 1.32
N ALA A 8 4.17 2.31 1.59
CA ALA A 8 3.05 2.51 2.50
C ALA A 8 3.44 2.78 3.97
N THR A 9 4.64 2.39 4.40
CA THR A 9 5.14 2.62 5.76
C THR A 9 5.98 3.89 5.89
N GLY A 10 6.11 4.70 4.84
CA GLY A 10 6.79 5.99 4.89
C GLY A 10 5.92 7.09 5.51
N ASN A 11 6.49 8.28 5.69
CA ASN A 11 5.82 9.43 6.30
C ASN A 11 4.48 9.75 5.61
N VAL A 12 4.48 9.81 4.27
CA VAL A 12 3.26 10.09 3.49
C VAL A 12 2.39 8.84 3.35
N GLY A 13 3.01 7.66 3.20
CA GLY A 13 2.29 6.39 3.00
C GLY A 13 1.31 6.10 4.14
N THR A 14 1.75 6.28 5.38
CA THR A 14 0.89 6.03 6.55
C THR A 14 -0.29 6.99 6.62
N SER A 15 -0.12 8.27 6.27
CA SER A 15 -1.22 9.23 6.16
C SER A 15 -2.21 8.84 5.08
N VAL A 16 -1.74 8.38 3.92
CA VAL A 16 -2.63 7.88 2.84
C VAL A 16 -3.43 6.67 3.30
N LEU A 17 -2.81 5.70 3.99
CA LEU A 17 -3.56 4.56 4.55
C LEU A 17 -4.67 5.02 5.51
N GLN A 18 -4.37 5.96 6.41
CA GLN A 18 -5.34 6.52 7.35
C GLN A 18 -6.48 7.27 6.65
N SER A 19 -6.20 7.99 5.57
CA SER A 19 -7.22 8.71 4.80
C SER A 19 -8.10 7.78 3.96
N LEU A 20 -7.59 6.63 3.50
CA LEU A 20 -8.36 5.65 2.75
C LEU A 20 -9.22 4.74 3.66
N GLU A 21 -8.79 4.51 4.90
CA GLU A 21 -9.50 3.65 5.85
C GLU A 21 -10.95 4.01 6.19
N PRO A 22 -11.44 5.25 6.14
CA PRO A 22 -12.87 5.56 6.31
C PRO A 22 -13.66 5.57 4.98
N GLU A 23 -13.01 5.54 3.82
CA GLU A 23 -13.67 5.72 2.53
C GLU A 23 -14.51 4.49 2.12
N ALA A 24 -15.83 4.66 2.05
CA ALA A 24 -16.76 3.56 1.77
C ALA A 24 -16.56 2.93 0.38
N GLN A 25 -16.11 3.73 -0.59
CA GLN A 25 -15.82 3.26 -1.95
C GLN A 25 -14.51 2.45 -2.05
N VAL A 26 -13.66 2.49 -1.03
CA VAL A 26 -12.42 1.70 -0.97
C VAL A 26 -12.71 0.40 -0.23
N GLU A 27 -12.71 -0.72 -0.95
CA GLU A 27 -13.06 -2.04 -0.43
C GLU A 27 -11.83 -2.81 0.04
N GLU A 28 -10.67 -2.58 -0.62
CA GLU A 28 -9.41 -3.22 -0.28
C GLU A 28 -8.26 -2.22 -0.41
N ILE A 29 -7.41 -2.15 0.62
CA ILE A 29 -6.13 -1.44 0.56
C ILE A 29 -4.99 -2.46 0.63
N VAL A 30 -4.12 -2.46 -0.38
CA VAL A 30 -2.89 -3.26 -0.41
C VAL A 30 -1.70 -2.35 -0.19
N ALA A 31 -1.13 -2.41 1.01
CA ALA A 31 0.04 -1.64 1.40
C ALA A 31 1.33 -2.40 1.05
N VAL A 32 2.13 -1.86 0.13
CA VAL A 32 3.42 -2.40 -0.26
C VAL A 32 4.54 -1.70 0.50
N ALA A 33 5.31 -2.49 1.24
CA ALA A 33 6.47 -2.01 1.98
C ALA A 33 7.53 -3.11 2.10
N ARG A 34 8.81 -2.73 2.15
CA ARG A 34 9.91 -3.70 2.37
C ARG A 34 9.85 -4.40 3.72
N ARG A 35 9.21 -3.75 4.70
CA ARG A 35 9.06 -4.22 6.08
C ARG A 35 7.63 -3.92 6.52
N ALA A 36 6.92 -4.92 7.02
CA ALA A 36 5.59 -4.72 7.59
C ALA A 36 5.69 -3.87 8.87
N PRO A 37 4.73 -2.96 9.13
CA PRO A 37 4.70 -2.21 10.38
C PRO A 37 4.18 -3.09 11.53
N ALA A 38 4.55 -2.77 12.76
CA ALA A 38 3.97 -3.41 13.95
C ALA A 38 2.51 -2.99 14.19
N ARG A 39 2.11 -1.83 13.68
CA ARG A 39 0.74 -1.29 13.78
C ARG A 39 -0.19 -2.05 12.85
N GLN A 40 -1.37 -2.39 13.36
CA GLN A 40 -2.46 -2.98 12.59
C GLN A 40 -3.35 -1.89 11.95
N PHE A 41 -3.87 -2.20 10.78
CA PHE A 41 -4.80 -1.39 9.99
C PHE A 41 -5.96 -2.30 9.59
N ALA A 42 -7.19 -1.90 9.91
CA ALA A 42 -8.35 -2.80 9.86
C ALA A 42 -8.73 -3.20 8.43
N ARG A 43 -8.54 -2.28 7.47
CA ARG A 43 -8.92 -2.50 6.05
C ARG A 43 -7.71 -2.61 5.11
N THR A 44 -6.51 -2.78 5.67
CA THR A 44 -5.26 -2.81 4.90
C THR A 44 -4.57 -4.16 5.06
N ARG A 45 -4.27 -4.80 3.94
CA ARG A 45 -3.33 -5.94 3.91
C ARG A 45 -1.94 -5.45 3.53
N PHE A 46 -0.92 -5.96 4.20
CA PHE A 46 0.47 -5.67 3.85
C PHE A 46 1.01 -6.73 2.88
N ALA A 47 1.58 -6.27 1.78
CA ALA A 47 2.40 -7.07 0.88
C ALA A 47 3.87 -6.66 1.08
N GLN A 48 4.69 -7.58 1.58
CA GLN A 48 6.12 -7.31 1.73
C GLN A 48 6.79 -7.44 0.36
N ALA A 49 7.33 -6.33 -0.16
CA ALA A 49 8.06 -6.31 -1.41
C ALA A 49 9.05 -5.14 -1.47
N ASP A 50 10.17 -5.34 -2.17
CA ASP A 50 11.11 -4.33 -2.62
C ASP A 50 10.94 -4.07 -4.12
N ILE A 51 10.54 -2.83 -4.46
CA ILE A 51 10.24 -2.43 -5.84
C ILE A 51 11.45 -2.48 -6.78
N VAL A 52 12.66 -2.57 -6.23
CA VAL A 52 13.90 -2.60 -7.03
C VAL A 52 14.17 -4.01 -7.56
N VAL A 53 13.73 -5.06 -6.87
CA VAL A 53 14.12 -6.44 -7.16
C VAL A 53 12.96 -7.42 -7.28
N ASP A 54 11.81 -7.13 -6.67
CA ASP A 54 10.67 -8.04 -6.64
C ASP A 54 9.71 -7.78 -7.82
N ASP A 55 9.03 -8.84 -8.27
CA ASP A 55 7.94 -8.72 -9.24
C ASP A 55 6.69 -8.15 -8.58
N LEU A 56 6.34 -6.91 -8.95
CA LEU A 56 5.15 -6.23 -8.44
C LEU A 56 3.87 -6.59 -9.21
N VAL A 57 3.96 -7.22 -10.38
CA VAL A 57 2.80 -7.55 -11.22
C VAL A 57 1.72 -8.30 -10.45
N PRO A 58 2.02 -9.36 -9.66
CA PRO A 58 1.01 -10.07 -8.87
C PRO A 58 0.32 -9.19 -7.82
N ILE A 59 0.99 -8.16 -7.33
CA ILE A 59 0.46 -7.24 -6.32
C ILE A 59 -0.47 -6.21 -6.97
N VAL A 60 -0.03 -5.61 -8.08
CA VAL A 60 -0.74 -4.50 -8.75
C VAL A 60 -1.84 -4.95 -9.69
N ARG A 61 -1.80 -6.18 -10.20
CA ARG A 61 -2.79 -6.69 -11.14
C ARG A 61 -4.20 -6.60 -10.55
N GLY A 62 -5.12 -5.99 -11.30
CA GLY A 62 -6.50 -5.78 -10.89
C GLY A 62 -6.70 -4.67 -9.86
N ALA A 63 -5.68 -3.85 -9.55
CA ALA A 63 -5.89 -2.60 -8.82
C ALA A 63 -6.67 -1.60 -9.67
N ASP A 64 -7.64 -0.91 -9.06
CA ASP A 64 -8.32 0.22 -9.70
C ASP A 64 -7.43 1.47 -9.68
N ALA A 65 -6.56 1.57 -8.68
CA ALA A 65 -5.60 2.66 -8.55
C ALA A 65 -4.30 2.21 -7.86
N VAL A 66 -3.19 2.82 -8.26
CA VAL A 66 -1.87 2.67 -7.62
C VAL A 66 -1.36 4.03 -7.17
N VAL A 67 -1.05 4.17 -5.89
CA VAL A 67 -0.41 5.35 -5.30
C VAL A 67 1.05 5.02 -5.01
N HIS A 68 1.97 5.53 -5.83
CA HIS A 68 3.40 5.24 -5.72
C HIS A 68 4.13 6.34 -4.94
N LEU A 69 4.49 6.05 -3.69
CA LEU A 69 5.19 6.97 -2.78
C LEU A 69 6.59 6.46 -2.40
N ALA A 70 7.07 5.42 -3.06
CA ALA A 70 8.45 4.98 -2.84
C ALA A 70 9.40 5.99 -3.47
N TRP A 71 10.45 6.32 -2.73
CA TRP A 71 11.57 7.13 -3.22
C TRP A 71 12.89 6.49 -2.81
N LEU A 72 13.99 6.98 -3.39
CA LEU A 72 15.34 6.70 -2.91
C LEU A 72 15.67 7.67 -1.77
N ILE A 73 16.13 7.12 -0.65
CA ILE A 73 16.85 7.83 0.41
C ILE A 73 18.31 7.43 0.29
#